data_AF-A0A356KHK5-F1
#
_entry.id   AF-A0A356KHK5-F1
#
_cell.length_a   1.000
_cell.length_b   1.000
_cell.length_c   1.000
_cell.angle_alpha   90.00
_cell.angle_beta   90.00
_cell.angle_gamma   90.00
#
_symmetry.space_group_name_H-M   'P 1'
#
loop_
_entity.id
_entity.type
_entity.pdbx_description
1 polymer ?
#
loop_
_entity_poly.entity_id
_entity_poly.type
_entity_poly.pdbx_seq_one_letter_code
_entity_poly.pdbx_strand_id
1 'polypeptide(L)' 'MNEARRVQLEIFRSWTPAERLQRGIELSAFCFEAREDRLRRQHPEASAAELRELRLREVLRTPSTRLE' A
#
# COMPACT_ATOMS: atom_id res chain seq x y z
N MET A 1 7.18 20.96 -11.05
CA MET A 1 7.10 20.09 -9.86
C MET A 1 6.59 20.95 -8.71
N ASN A 2 5.53 20.56 -7.99
CA ASN A 2 5.03 21.40 -6.88
C ASN A 2 5.98 21.31 -5.67
N GLU A 3 5.90 22.31 -4.79
CA GLU A 3 6.79 22.44 -3.62
C GLU A 3 6.73 21.24 -2.68
N ALA A 4 5.54 20.68 -2.46
CA ALA A 4 5.35 19.47 -1.66
C ALA A 4 6.16 18.27 -2.21
N ARG A 5 6.14 18.06 -3.52
CA ARG A 5 6.89 16.98 -4.17
C ARG A 5 8.41 17.19 -4.07
N ARG A 6 8.87 18.44 -4.10
CA ARG A 6 10.29 18.77 -3.89
C ARG A 6 10.73 18.41 -2.47
N VAL A 7 9.98 18.86 -1.46
CA VAL A 7 10.26 18.58 -0.05
C VAL A 7 10.25 17.07 0.22
N GLN A 8 9.27 16.35 -0.34
CA GLN A 8 9.19 14.89 -0.19
C GLN A 8 10.42 14.17 -0.76
N LEU A 9 10.92 14.60 -1.92
CA LEU A 9 12.13 14.02 -2.52
C LEU A 9 13.38 14.33 -1.71
N GLU A 10 13.49 15.52 -1.13
CA GLU A 10 14.60 15.90 -0.25
C GLU A 10 14.60 15.02 1.02
N ILE A 11 13.43 14.79 1.63
CA ILE A 11 13.27 13.87 2.76
C ILE A 11 13.73 12.46 2.37
N PHE A 12 13.27 11.91 1.25
CA PHE A 12 13.68 10.57 0.82
C PHE A 12 15.18 10.45 0.53
N ARG A 13 15.79 11.52 -0.01
CA ARG A 13 17.23 11.57 -0.27
C ARG A 13 18.05 11.60 1.02
N SER A 14 17.51 12.18 2.10
CA SER A 14 18.18 12.24 3.41
C SER A 14 18.27 10.89 4.12
N TRP A 15 17.44 9.91 3.74
CA TRP A 15 17.41 8.58 4.36
C TRP A 15 18.50 7.65 3.84
N THR A 16 19.06 6.88 4.77
CA THR A 16 19.91 5.71 4.51
C THR A 16 19.12 4.59 3.82
N PRO A 17 19.79 3.62 3.18
CA PRO A 17 19.12 2.44 2.61
C PRO A 17 18.26 1.67 3.62
N ALA A 18 18.73 1.52 4.87
CA ALA A 18 18.00 0.81 5.92
C ALA A 18 16.70 1.55 6.30
N GLU A 19 16.76 2.87 6.45
CA GLU A 19 15.58 3.68 6.73
C GLU A 19 14.57 3.63 5.58
N ARG A 20 15.05 3.69 4.33
CA ARG A 20 14.17 3.55 3.16
C ARG A 20 13.45 2.22 3.15
N LEU A 21 14.15 1.12 3.45
CA LEU A 21 13.55 -0.20 3.54
C LEU A 21 12.49 -0.25 4.65
N GLN A 22 12.84 0.24 5.85
CA GLN A 22 11.93 0.27 6.99
C GLN A 22 10.66 1.08 6.70
N ARG A 23 10.80 2.28 6.11
CA ARG A 23 9.64 3.10 5.70
C ARG A 23 8.82 2.45 4.60
N GLY A 24 9.46 1.74 3.67
CA GLY A 24 8.77 0.96 2.64
C GLY A 24 7.92 -0.16 3.23
N ILE A 25 8.43 -0.85 4.26
CA ILE A 25 7.70 -1.87 5.02
C ILE A 25 6.50 -1.25 5.74
N GLU A 26 6.70 -0.13 6.46
CA GLU A 26 5.64 0.60 7.16
C GLU A 26 4.53 1.06 6.20
N LEU A 27 4.92 1.65 5.06
CA LEU A 27 3.96 2.08 4.04
C LEU A 27 3.18 0.91 3.46
N SER A 28 3.85 -0.23 3.23
CA SER A 28 3.19 -1.43 2.73
C SER A 28 2.17 -1.94 3.74
N ALA A 29 2.54 -2.03 5.02
CA ALA A 29 1.63 -2.43 6.10
C ALA A 29 0.40 -1.52 6.19
N PHE A 30 0.62 -0.20 6.20
CA PHE A 30 -0.46 0.78 6.18
C PHE A 30 -1.41 0.59 4.98
N CYS A 31 -0.86 0.40 3.78
CA CYS A 31 -1.68 0.16 2.58
C CYS A 31 -2.52 -1.12 2.70
N PHE A 32 -1.95 -2.19 3.28
CA PHE A 32 -2.68 -3.44 3.50
C PHE A 32 -3.84 -3.25 4.49
N GLU A 33 -3.60 -2.58 5.62
CA GLU A 33 -4.61 -2.29 6.63
C GLU A 33 -5.74 -1.41 6.08
N ALA A 34 -5.37 -0.30 5.41
CA ALA A 34 -6.35 0.60 4.81
C ALA A 34 -7.22 -0.10 3.75
N ARG A 35 -6.64 -1.05 3.00
CA ARG A 35 -7.38 -1.87 2.03
C ARG A 35 -8.33 -2.83 2.72
N GLU A 36 -7.90 -3.47 3.80
CA GLU A 36 -8.74 -4.37 4.58
C GLU A 36 -9.93 -3.64 5.20
N ASP A 37 -9.71 -2.47 5.80
CA ASP A 37 -10.77 -1.64 6.36
C ASP A 37 -11.75 -1.14 5.30
N ARG A 38 -11.27 -0.86 4.08
CA ARG A 38 -12.15 -0.56 2.96
C ARG A 38 -13.02 -1.78 2.60
N LEU A 39 -12.44 -2.98 2.50
CA LEU A 39 -13.18 -4.19 2.16
C LEU A 39 -14.23 -4.53 3.23
N ARG A 40 -13.90 -4.41 4.52
CA ARG A 40 -14.86 -4.61 5.62
C ARG A 40 -16.04 -3.64 5.54
N ARG A 41 -15.78 -2.37 5.23
CA ARG A 41 -16.84 -1.36 5.06
C ARG A 41 -17.73 -1.61 3.83
N GLN A 42 -17.16 -2.15 2.76
CA GLN A 42 -17.89 -2.47 1.53
C GLN A 42 -18.69 -3.78 1.64
N HIS A 43 -18.24 -4.71 2.48
CA HIS A 43 -18.83 -6.03 2.66
C HIS A 43 -19.00 -6.35 4.16
N PRO A 44 -19.90 -5.64 4.88
CA PRO A 44 -20.04 -5.80 6.33
C PRO A 44 -20.52 -7.19 6.75
N GLU A 45 -21.25 -7.90 5.85
CA GLU A 45 -21.76 -9.25 6.08
C GLU A 45 -20.75 -10.35 5.70
N ALA A 46 -19.62 -10.00 5.09
CA ALA A 46 -18.64 -10.99 4.64
C ALA A 46 -17.88 -11.59 5.83
N SER A 47 -17.76 -12.92 5.82
CA SER A 47 -16.88 -13.64 6.71
C SER A 47 -15.40 -13.30 6.46
N ALA A 48 -14.54 -13.60 7.43
CA ALA A 48 -13.10 -13.41 7.28
C ALA A 48 -12.50 -14.17 6.08
N ALA A 49 -13.07 -15.34 5.74
CA ALA A 49 -12.63 -16.12 4.58
C ALA A 49 -12.99 -15.42 3.26
N GLU A 50 -14.20 -14.88 3.16
CA GLU A 50 -14.67 -14.15 1.97
C GLU A 50 -13.89 -12.84 1.78
N LEU A 51 -13.61 -12.10 2.86
CA LEU A 51 -12.76 -10.90 2.80
C LEU A 51 -11.34 -11.24 2.31
N ARG A 52 -10.78 -12.38 2.74
CA ARG A 52 -9.46 -12.84 2.27
C ARG A 52 -9.49 -13.18 0.79
N GLU A 53 -10.55 -13.83 0.30
CA GLU A 53 -10.71 -14.14 -1.12
C GLU A 53 -10.86 -12.88 -1.98
N LEU A 54 -11.71 -11.94 -1.54
CA LEU A 54 -11.88 -10.64 -2.20
C LEU A 54 -10.55 -9.92 -2.33
N ARG A 55 -9.76 -9.88 -1.25
CA ARG A 55 -8.40 -9.29 -1.26
C ARG A 55 -7.50 -9.95 -2.31
N LEU A 56 -7.47 -11.29 -2.38
CA LEU A 56 -6.64 -12.02 -3.35
C LEU A 56 -7.04 -11.73 -4.78
N ARG A 57 -8.33 -11.76 -5.10
CA ARG A 57 -8.84 -11.42 -6.45
C ARG A 57 -8.40 -10.02 -6.87
N GLU A 58 -8.40 -9.10 -5.93
CA GLU A 58 -8.11 -7.70 -6.16
C GLU A 58 -6.60 -7.42 -6.33
N VAL A 59 -5.73 -8.23 -5.71
CA VAL A 59 -4.28 -8.24 -6.00
C VAL A 59 -4.02 -8.82 -7.39
N LEU A 60 -4.64 -9.95 -7.71
CA LEU A 60 -4.43 -10.64 -8.99
C LEU A 60 -5.00 -9.89 -10.21
N ARG A 61 -5.99 -9.02 -10.00
CA ARG A 61 -6.56 -8.15 -11.05
C ARG A 61 -5.73 -6.91 -11.34
N THR A 62 -4.81 -6.53 -10.45
CA THR A 62 -3.98 -5.36 -10.68
C THR A 62 -2.87 -5.76 -11.65
N PRO A 63 -2.83 -5.24 -12.89
CA PRO A 63 -1.75 -5.58 -13.81
C PRO A 63 -0.43 -5.19 -13.13
N SER A 64 0.49 -6.15 -13.02
CA SER A 64 1.86 -5.87 -12.61
C SER A 64 2.44 -4.92 -13.65
N THR A 65 2.47 -3.63 -13.34
CA THR A 65 3.25 -2.68 -14.11
C THR A 65 4.69 -3.14 -14.01
N ARG A 66 5.22 -3.76 -15.07
CA ARG A 66 6.66 -3.96 -15.23
C ARG A 66 7.30 -2.59 -15.00
N LEU A 67 8.17 -2.53 -14.00
CA LEU A 67 9.13 -1.45 -13.89
C LEU A 67 10.16 -1.73 -14.97
N GLU A 68 9.90 -1.25 -16.19
CA GLU A 68 10.89 -1.11 -17.25
C GLU A 68 11.81 0.08 -16.96
#